data_AF-A0A3D4XQL3-F1
#
_entry.id   AF-A0A3D4XQL3-F1
#
_cell.length_a   1.000
_cell.length_b   1.000
_cell.length_c   1.000
_cell.angle_alpha   90.00
_cell.angle_beta   90.00
_cell.angle_gamma   90.00
#
_symmetry.space_group_name_H-M   'P 1'
#
loop_
_entity.id
_entity.type
_entity.pdbx_description
1 polymer ?
#
loop_
_entity_poly.entity_id
_entity_poly.type
_entity_poly.pdbx_seq_one_letter_code
_entity_poly.pdbx_strand_id
1 'polypeptide(L)' 'VSCWNRGDDAFEIQVGERIAQMVFVPVVQVQFEQVSEFDASHRGEGGFGHTGRH' A
#
# COMPACT_ATOMS: atom_id res chain seq x y z
N VAL A 1 5.04 -14.34 9.11
CA VAL A 1 4.98 -12.90 8.75
C VAL A 1 6.39 -12.45 8.44
N SER A 2 6.63 -11.82 7.28
CA SER A 2 7.94 -11.20 7.00
C SER A 2 8.11 -10.00 7.93
N CYS A 3 9.00 -10.12 8.91
CA CYS A 3 9.20 -9.11 9.94
C CYS A 3 10.47 -8.31 9.62
N TRP A 4 10.35 -6.98 9.57
CA TRP A 4 11.48 -6.09 9.35
C TRP A 4 11.65 -5.17 10.56
N ASN A 5 12.78 -5.31 11.24
CA ASN A 5 13.22 -4.37 12.27
C ASN A 5 13.88 -3.16 11.58
N ARG A 6 13.34 -1.97 11.82
CA ARG A 6 13.78 -0.69 11.23
C ARG A 6 14.57 0.18 12.21
N GLY A 7 14.76 -0.31 13.44
CA GLY A 7 15.54 0.36 14.48
C GLY A 7 17.01 -0.03 14.43
N ASP A 8 17.80 0.62 15.27
CA ASP A 8 19.25 0.45 15.32
C ASP A 8 19.69 -0.70 16.26
N ASP A 9 18.77 -1.20 17.10
CA ASP A 9 19.04 -2.27 18.06
C ASP A 9 18.39 -3.59 17.64
N ALA A 10 19.00 -4.70 18.06
CA ALA A 10 18.42 -6.03 17.88
C ALA A 10 17.10 -6.16 18.67
N PHE A 11 16.12 -6.84 18.07
CA PHE A 11 14.83 -7.11 18.70
C PHE A 11 14.56 -8.62 18.69
N GLU A 12 14.34 -9.19 19.87
CA GLU A 12 14.04 -10.60 20.04
C GLU A 12 12.52 -10.81 20.05
N ILE A 13 12.03 -11.76 19.27
CA ILE A 13 10.61 -12.15 19.24
C ILE A 13 10.49 -13.49 19.94
N GLN A 14 9.77 -13.54 21.06
CA GLN A 14 9.53 -14.79 21.79
C GLN A 14 8.43 -15.64 21.15
N VAL A 15 8.49 -16.95 21.41
CA VAL A 15 7.45 -17.89 20.96
C VAL A 15 6.10 -17.50 21.60
N GLY A 16 5.09 -17.31 20.75
CA GLY A 16 3.73 -16.94 21.18
C GLY A 16 3.45 -15.43 21.18
N GLU A 17 4.44 -14.59 20.88
CA GLU A 17 4.22 -13.14 20.77
C GLU A 17 3.32 -12.77 19.58
N ARG A 18 2.49 -11.75 19.80
CA ARG A 18 1.65 -11.16 18.75
C ARG A 18 2.46 -10.11 18.00
N ILE A 19 2.94 -10.47 16.81
CA ILE A 19 3.88 -9.63 16.02
C ILE A 19 3.27 -8.99 14.78
N ALA A 20 2.01 -9.28 14.48
CA ALA A 20 1.25 -8.69 13.37
C ALA A 20 -0.24 -8.93 13.56
N GLN A 21 -1.04 -8.39 12.65
CA GLN A 21 -2.48 -8.57 12.58
C GLN A 21 -2.94 -8.88 11.17
N MET A 22 -4.09 -9.54 11.04
CA MET A 22 -4.72 -9.89 9.77
C MET A 22 -6.00 -9.07 9.59
N VAL A 23 -6.23 -8.59 8.37
CA VAL A 23 -7.43 -7.83 8.01
C VAL A 23 -8.09 -8.51 6.81
N PHE A 24 -9.40 -8.70 6.88
CA PHE A 24 -10.19 -9.24 5.79
C PHE A 24 -10.82 -8.09 5.00
N VAL A 25 -10.52 -8.02 3.71
CA VAL A 25 -11.11 -7.03 2.79
C VAL A 25 -11.56 -7.71 1.49
N PRO A 26 -12.69 -7.31 0.91
CA PRO A 26 -13.10 -7.80 -0.41
C PRO A 26 -12.13 -7.26 -1.48
N VAL A 27 -11.89 -8.08 -2.51
CA VAL A 27 -11.10 -7.69 -3.68
C VAL A 27 -11.89 -7.99 -4.95
N VAL A 28 -11.72 -7.12 -5.95
CA VAL A 28 -12.32 -7.29 -7.28
C VAL A 28 -11.27 -7.84 -8.23
N GLN A 29 -11.64 -8.85 -9.03
CA GLN A 29 -10.83 -9.30 -10.15
C GLN A 29 -11.24 -8.54 -11.40
N VAL A 30 -10.29 -7.86 -12.03
CA VAL A 30 -10.53 -7.06 -13.23
C VAL A 30 -9.86 -7.70 -14.44
N GLN A 31 -10.35 -7.33 -15.62
CA GLN A 31 -9.70 -7.62 -16.89
C GLN A 31 -9.19 -6.32 -17.47
N PHE A 32 -7.99 -6.33 -18.05
CA PHE A 32 -7.46 -5.16 -18.72
C PHE A 32 -8.17 -4.97 -20.07
N GLU A 33 -8.59 -3.74 -20.34
CA GLU A 33 -9.07 -3.29 -21.63
C GLU A 33 -8.05 -2.29 -22.19
N GLN A 34 -7.59 -2.54 -23.42
CA GLN A 34 -6.65 -1.66 -24.09
C GLN A 34 -7.42 -0.54 -24.80
N VAL A 35 -7.08 0.71 -24.51
CA VAL A 35 -7.65 1.91 -25.14
C VAL A 35 -6.53 2.76 -25.74
N SER A 36 -6.86 3.60 -26.73
CA SER A 36 -5.90 4.54 -27.32
C SER A 36 -5.61 5.73 -26.41
N GLU A 37 -6.59 6.16 -25.61
CA GLU A 37 -6.50 7.28 -24.67
C GLU A 37 -7.48 7.11 -23.51
N PHE A 38 -7.22 7.79 -22.38
CA PHE A 38 -8.12 7.84 -21.23
C PHE A 38 -8.93 9.14 -21.22
N ASP A 39 -10.14 9.09 -20.65
CA ASP A 39 -10.92 10.30 -20.38
C ASP A 39 -10.23 11.22 -19.37
N ALA A 40 -10.31 12.53 -19.61
CA ALA A 40 -9.76 13.52 -18.69
C ALA A 40 -10.54 13.54 -17.37
N SER A 41 -9.80 13.60 -16.25
CA SER A 41 -10.38 13.80 -14.91
C SER A 41 -9.79 15.05 -14.27
N HIS A 42 -10.47 15.60 -13.26
CA HIS A 42 -9.98 16.76 -12.50
C HIS A 42 -8.58 16.52 -11.87
N ARG A 43 -8.23 15.28 -11.53
CA ARG A 43 -6.91 14.92 -10.99
C ARG A 43 -5.85 14.81 -12.10
N GLY A 44 -6.24 14.37 -13.29
CA GLY A 44 -5.32 14.05 -14.38
C GLY A 44 -4.19 13.12 -13.93
N GLU A 45 -2.96 13.45 -14.32
CA GLU A 45 -1.75 12.69 -13.98
C GLU A 45 -1.17 13.02 -12.57
N GLY A 46 -1.90 13.81 -11.76
CA GLY A 46 -1.42 14.29 -10.47
C GLY A 46 -1.18 13.18 -9.42
N GLY A 47 0.08 13.00 -9.01
CA GLY A 47 0.53 12.08 -7.95
C GLY A 47 1.52 12.74 -6.97
N PHE A 48 2.04 11.97 -6.00
CA PHE A 48 3.17 12.38 -5.13
C PHE A 48 3.05 13.78 -4.49
N GLY A 49 1.95 14.06 -3.79
CA GLY A 49 1.78 15.35 -3.12
C GLY A 49 1.46 16.51 -4.07
N HIS A 50 0.85 16.23 -5.24
CA HIS A 50 0.42 17.25 -6.21
C HIS A 50 -0.51 18.34 -5.64
N THR A 51 -1.16 18.07 -4.50
CA THR A 51 -2.01 19.03 -3.79
C THR A 51 -1.23 20.00 -2.88
N GLY A 52 0.09 19.87 -2.81
CA GLY A 52 0.95 20.71 -1.96
C GLY A 52 1.00 20.26 -0.49
N ARG A 53 1.67 21.08 0.33
CA ARG A 53 2.05 20.78 1.71
C ARG A 53 1.65 21.87 2.73
N HIS A 54 0.80 22.82 2.32
CA HIS A 54 0.35 23.92 3.17
C HIS A 54 -0.68 23.46 4.20
#